data_AF-A0A1Y4GZW3-F1
#
_entry.id   AF-A0A1Y4GZW3-F1
#
_cell.length_a   1.000
_cell.length_b   1.000
_cell.length_c   1.000
_cell.angle_alpha   90.00
_cell.angle_beta   90.00
_cell.angle_gamma   90.00
#
_symmetry.space_group_name_H-M   'P 1'
#
loop_
_entity.id
_entity.type
_entity.pdbx_description
1 polymer ?
#
loop_
_entity_poly.entity_id
_entity_poly.type
_entity_poly.pdbx_seq_one_letter_code
_entity_poly.pdbx_strand_id
1 'polypeptide(L)'
;MDNNDSFLQFLRQNPQSIFIEAEAREERIANFISSYNSKYHRNISISSQGIRKLGDVDKWGVELRVYFNNKNNLSAYWQDRMYKNKVYRADEFKYRIDDNSLVNFLFEHGYILGHN
;
A
#
# COMPACT_ATOMS: atom_id res chain seq x y z
N MET A 1 -9.56 17.65 -9.71
CA MET A 1 -9.13 16.95 -8.49
C MET A 1 -8.02 16.00 -8.91
N ASP A 2 -6.87 16.03 -8.24
CA ASP A 2 -5.81 15.06 -8.52
C ASP A 2 -6.34 13.64 -8.28
N ASN A 3 -5.83 12.65 -9.02
CA ASN A 3 -6.29 11.28 -8.84
C ASN A 3 -6.02 10.80 -7.41
N ASN A 4 -4.86 11.11 -6.83
CA ASN A 4 -4.52 10.74 -5.46
C ASN A 4 -5.47 11.40 -4.44
N ASP A 5 -5.82 12.67 -4.65
CA ASP A 5 -6.83 13.37 -3.82
C ASP A 5 -8.18 12.65 -3.88
N SER A 6 -8.60 12.20 -5.07
CA SER A 6 -9.86 11.47 -5.23
C SER A 6 -9.85 10.14 -4.46
N PHE A 7 -8.71 9.46 -4.36
CA PHE A 7 -8.58 8.25 -3.56
C PHE A 7 -8.66 8.55 -2.06
N LEU A 8 -7.96 9.59 -1.59
CA LEU A 8 -8.01 9.99 -0.19
C LEU A 8 -9.42 10.43 0.23
N GLN A 9 -10.13 11.16 -0.64
CA GLN A 9 -11.54 11.49 -0.41
C GLN A 9 -12.40 10.22 -0.34
N PHE A 10 -12.18 9.26 -1.24
CA PHE A 10 -12.87 7.97 -1.22
C PHE A 10 -12.67 7.24 0.12
N LEU A 11 -11.44 7.19 0.65
CA LEU A 11 -11.16 6.58 1.95
C LEU A 11 -11.88 7.31 3.10
N ARG A 12 -11.89 8.64 3.08
CA ARG A 12 -12.56 9.46 4.11
C ARG A 12 -14.08 9.32 4.09
N GLN A 13 -14.66 9.14 2.90
CA GLN A 13 -16.11 8.97 2.73
C GLN A 13 -16.60 7.55 2.98
N ASN A 14 -15.69 6.57 2.93
CA ASN A 14 -15.98 5.17 3.17
C ASN A 14 -15.08 4.61 4.28
N PRO A 15 -15.34 4.93 5.56
CA PRO A 15 -14.59 4.38 6.67
C PRO A 15 -14.54 2.85 6.57
N GLN A 16 -13.33 2.31 6.41
CA GLN A 16 -13.07 0.89 6.24
C GLN A 16 -11.64 0.62 6.69
N SER A 17 -11.37 -0.61 7.17
CA SER A 17 -10.00 -1.05 7.37
C SER A 17 -9.29 -1.12 6.02
N ILE A 18 -8.07 -0.61 5.97
CA ILE A 18 -7.17 -0.80 4.83
C ILE A 18 -5.83 -1.37 5.30
N PHE A 19 -5.11 -2.00 4.39
CA PHE A 19 -3.77 -2.51 4.66
C PHE A 19 -2.80 -2.01 3.61
N ILE A 20 -1.64 -1.51 4.04
CA ILE A 20 -0.58 -1.04 3.13
C ILE A 20 0.62 -1.99 3.23
N GLU A 21 1.09 -2.44 2.08
CA GLU A 21 2.21 -3.36 1.93
C GLU A 21 3.36 -2.70 1.16
N ALA A 22 4.59 -3.02 1.56
CA ALA A 22 5.79 -2.88 0.76
C ALA A 22 6.39 -4.27 0.50
N GLU A 23 6.56 -4.61 -0.78
CA GLU A 23 7.04 -5.91 -1.24
C GLU A 23 8.30 -5.78 -2.10
N ALA A 24 9.40 -6.38 -1.67
CA ALA A 24 10.67 -6.37 -2.40
C ALA A 24 11.60 -7.54 -2.01
N ARG A 25 12.71 -7.69 -2.73
CA ARG A 25 13.86 -8.51 -2.31
C ARG A 25 14.49 -7.94 -1.03
N GLU A 26 15.21 -8.79 -0.29
CA GLU A 26 15.80 -8.46 1.03
C GLU A 26 16.65 -7.18 1.05
N GLU A 27 17.58 -7.03 0.11
CA GLU A 27 18.42 -5.83 0.05
C GLU A 27 17.59 -4.55 -0.18
N ARG A 28 16.60 -4.63 -1.06
CA ARG A 28 15.75 -3.49 -1.41
C ARG A 28 14.79 -3.14 -0.29
N ILE A 29 14.26 -4.13 0.43
CA ILE A 29 13.37 -3.89 1.55
C ILE A 29 14.12 -3.24 2.72
N ALA A 30 15.39 -3.63 2.97
CA ALA A 30 16.22 -3.00 3.99
C ALA A 30 16.46 -1.51 3.69
N ASN A 31 16.81 -1.18 2.44
CA ASN A 31 16.97 0.22 2.01
C ASN A 31 15.66 1.01 2.13
N PHE A 32 14.54 0.42 1.71
CA PHE A 32 13.22 1.02 1.87
C PHE A 32 12.86 1.31 3.33
N ILE A 33 13.06 0.34 4.23
CA ILE A 33 12.80 0.50 5.67
C ILE A 33 13.61 1.65 6.25
N SER A 34 14.91 1.72 5.91
CA SER A 34 15.79 2.80 6.37
C SER A 34 15.27 4.18 5.92
N SER A 35 14.94 4.32 4.63
CA SER A 35 14.38 5.57 4.10
C SER A 35 13.02 5.91 4.70
N TYR A 36 12.14 4.91 4.85
CA TYR A 36 10.80 5.08 5.43
C TYR A 36 10.87 5.54 6.89
N ASN A 37 11.70 4.89 7.71
CA ASN A 37 11.89 5.25 9.11
C ASN A 37 12.48 6.66 9.25
N SER A 38 13.48 6.99 8.43
CA SER A 38 14.11 8.31 8.44
C SER A 38 13.12 9.42 8.04
N LYS A 39 12.35 9.20 6.97
CA LYS A 39 11.43 10.21 6.43
C LYS A 39 10.19 10.42 7.29
N TYR A 40 9.57 9.35 7.77
CA TYR A 40 8.29 9.41 8.48
C TYR A 40 8.42 9.24 10.00
N HIS A 41 9.64 9.31 10.53
CA HIS A 41 9.96 9.15 11.96
C HIS A 41 9.34 7.89 12.58
N ARG A 42 9.47 6.77 11.86
CA ARG A 42 8.98 5.44 12.29
C ARG A 42 10.13 4.55 12.74
N ASN A 43 9.78 3.42 13.35
CA ASN A 43 10.73 2.39 13.77
C ASN A 43 10.21 1.00 13.37
N ILE A 44 10.09 0.78 12.06
CA ILE A 44 9.73 -0.53 11.50
C ILE A 44 10.98 -1.36 11.21
N SER A 45 10.81 -2.68 11.13
CA SER A 45 11.85 -3.63 10.77
C SER A 45 11.30 -4.63 9.73
N ILE A 46 12.14 -5.57 9.30
CA ILE A 46 11.75 -6.57 8.29
C ILE A 46 10.61 -7.50 8.76
N SER A 47 10.37 -7.61 10.07
CA SER A 47 9.27 -8.38 10.65
C SER A 47 8.01 -7.55 10.92
N SER A 48 8.04 -6.23 10.66
CA SER A 48 6.88 -5.37 10.86
C SER A 48 5.75 -5.70 9.89
N GLN A 49 4.51 -5.46 10.33
CA GLN A 49 3.33 -5.60 9.48
C GLN A 49 3.46 -4.72 8.23
N GLY A 50 2.98 -5.23 7.10
CA GLY A 50 3.09 -4.55 5.82
C GLY A 50 4.44 -4.73 5.13
N ILE A 51 5.44 -5.35 5.76
CA ILE A 51 6.67 -5.74 5.06
C ILE A 51 6.54 -7.15 4.51
N ARG A 52 6.68 -7.29 3.20
CA ARG A 52 6.71 -8.59 2.52
C ARG A 52 8.03 -8.79 1.80
N LYS A 53 8.90 -9.61 2.41
CA LYS A 53 10.16 -10.03 1.80
C LYS A 53 9.88 -11.11 0.75
N LEU A 54 10.35 -10.88 -0.47
CA LEU A 54 10.38 -11.89 -1.53
C LEU A 54 11.66 -12.70 -1.45
N GLY A 55 11.57 -13.97 -1.89
CA GLY A 55 12.74 -14.81 -2.15
C GLY A 55 13.48 -14.36 -3.42
N ASP A 56 14.20 -15.30 -4.04
CA ASP A 56 14.91 -15.03 -5.29
C ASP A 56 13.94 -15.02 -6.48
N VAL A 57 13.42 -13.82 -6.80
CA VAL A 57 12.45 -13.60 -7.88
C VAL A 57 12.87 -12.39 -8.69
N ASP A 58 12.77 -12.43 -10.02
CA ASP A 58 13.15 -11.31 -10.89
C ASP A 58 12.25 -10.09 -10.65
N LYS A 59 12.75 -9.13 -9.84
CA LYS A 59 12.01 -7.95 -9.43
C LYS A 59 12.96 -6.77 -9.29
N TRP A 60 12.61 -5.67 -9.95
CA TRP A 60 13.50 -4.53 -10.15
C TRP A 60 13.46 -3.52 -8.99
N GLY A 61 12.38 -3.49 -8.21
CA GLY A 61 12.19 -2.49 -7.15
C GLY A 61 11.20 -2.90 -6.06
N VAL A 62 10.93 -1.95 -5.17
CA VAL A 62 9.91 -2.06 -4.14
C VAL A 62 8.56 -1.76 -4.78
N GLU A 63 7.60 -2.67 -4.62
CA GLU A 63 6.21 -2.42 -4.96
C GLU A 63 5.43 -2.08 -3.70
N LEU A 64 4.66 -1.02 -3.77
CA LEU A 64 3.75 -0.61 -2.73
C LEU A 64 2.33 -0.95 -3.15
N ARG A 65 1.55 -1.50 -2.22
CA ARG A 65 0.16 -1.89 -2.46
C ARG A 65 -0.74 -1.42 -1.35
N VAL A 66 -1.95 -1.00 -1.70
CA VAL A 66 -3.03 -0.72 -0.75
C VAL A 66 -4.17 -1.70 -0.97
N TYR A 67 -4.62 -2.33 0.10
CA TYR A 67 -5.69 -3.32 0.13
C TYR A 67 -6.91 -2.76 0.86
N PHE A 68 -8.11 -3.02 0.32
CA PHE A 68 -9.36 -2.46 0.83
C PHE A 68 -10.57 -3.34 0.42
N ASN A 69 -11.77 -3.01 0.91
CA ASN A 69 -12.95 -3.88 0.80
C ASN A 69 -14.16 -3.24 0.13
N ASN A 70 -14.38 -1.95 0.35
CA ASN A 70 -15.47 -1.18 -0.22
C ASN A 70 -14.92 -0.32 -1.37
N LYS A 71 -15.52 -0.40 -2.55
CA LYS A 71 -15.14 0.37 -3.75
C LYS A 71 -16.19 1.42 -4.16
N ASN A 72 -17.19 1.67 -3.33
CA ASN A 72 -18.25 2.65 -3.61
C ASN A 72 -17.64 4.05 -3.71
N ASN A 73 -18.02 4.78 -4.76
CA ASN A 73 -17.50 6.11 -5.08
C ASN A 73 -15.98 6.15 -5.35
N LEU A 74 -15.34 5.02 -5.63
CA LEU A 74 -13.98 5.00 -6.18
C LEU A 74 -14.00 5.65 -7.57
N SER A 75 -13.10 6.58 -7.87
CA SER A 75 -13.06 7.26 -9.17
C SER A 75 -12.78 6.29 -10.32
N ALA A 76 -13.25 6.61 -11.54
CA ALA A 76 -13.04 5.75 -12.71
C ALA A 76 -11.56 5.41 -12.94
N TYR A 77 -10.68 6.41 -12.75
CA TYR A 77 -9.23 6.24 -12.82
C TYR A 77 -8.70 5.11 -11.91
N TRP A 78 -9.16 5.07 -10.65
CA TRP A 78 -8.74 4.03 -9.71
C TRP A 78 -9.48 2.72 -9.89
N GLN A 79 -10.72 2.74 -10.37
CA GLN A 79 -11.43 1.51 -10.74
C GLN A 79 -10.68 0.75 -11.83
N ASP A 80 -10.15 1.44 -12.84
CA ASP A 80 -9.40 0.83 -13.95
C ASP A 80 -8.03 0.28 -13.52
N ARG A 81 -7.51 0.71 -12.37
CA ARG A 81 -6.22 0.27 -11.79
C ARG A 81 -6.38 -0.69 -10.60
N MET A 82 -7.62 -0.95 -10.19
CA MET A 82 -7.94 -1.82 -9.07
C MET A 82 -7.99 -3.28 -9.51
N TYR A 83 -7.35 -4.14 -8.74
CA TYR A 83 -7.40 -5.58 -8.90
C TYR A 83 -8.34 -6.20 -7.87
N LYS A 84 -9.04 -7.27 -8.26
CA LYS A 84 -9.59 -8.22 -7.28
C LYS A 84 -8.42 -8.95 -6.63
N ASN A 85 -8.32 -8.86 -5.32
CA ASN A 85 -7.31 -9.59 -4.57
C ASN A 85 -7.72 -11.05 -4.43
N LYS A 86 -6.79 -11.97 -4.73
CA LYS A 86 -7.01 -13.42 -4.72
C LYS A 86 -5.90 -14.20 -4.03
N VAL A 87 -4.85 -13.52 -3.56
CA VAL A 87 -3.63 -14.17 -3.09
C VAL A 87 -3.32 -13.78 -1.64
N TYR A 88 -2.63 -12.66 -1.45
CA TYR A 88 -2.16 -12.26 -0.13
C TYR A 88 -3.26 -11.54 0.65
N ARG A 89 -3.58 -12.02 1.86
CA ARG A 89 -4.70 -11.52 2.70
C ARG A 89 -6.04 -11.47 1.96
N ALA A 90 -6.29 -12.40 1.05
CA ALA A 90 -7.51 -12.42 0.23
C ALA A 90 -8.77 -12.76 1.05
N ASP A 91 -8.59 -13.37 2.21
CA ASP A 91 -9.60 -13.60 3.24
C ASP A 91 -9.98 -12.32 4.01
N GLU A 92 -9.10 -11.32 4.04
CA GLU A 92 -9.31 -10.05 4.76
C GLU A 92 -9.67 -8.87 3.83
N PHE A 93 -9.07 -8.83 2.64
CA PHE A 93 -9.21 -7.71 1.70
C PHE A 93 -9.57 -8.18 0.29
N LYS A 94 -10.69 -7.68 -0.24
CA LYS A 94 -11.26 -8.05 -1.54
C LYS A 94 -10.57 -7.39 -2.73
N TYR A 95 -10.02 -6.19 -2.54
CA TYR A 95 -9.46 -5.36 -3.61
C TYR A 95 -8.07 -4.87 -3.24
N ARG A 96 -7.27 -4.57 -4.27
CA ARG A 96 -5.99 -3.89 -4.11
C ARG A 96 -5.67 -2.95 -5.26
N ILE A 97 -4.82 -1.96 -5.00
CA ILE A 97 -4.18 -1.12 -6.01
C ILE A 97 -2.67 -1.21 -5.80
N ASP A 98 -1.95 -1.46 -6.88
CA ASP A 98 -0.50 -1.65 -6.91
C ASP A 98 0.11 -0.38 -7.54
N ASP A 99 0.29 0.69 -6.75
CA ASP A 99 0.76 1.99 -7.24
C ASP A 99 1.63 2.72 -6.20
N ASN A 100 2.92 2.87 -6.50
CA ASN A 100 3.88 3.49 -5.60
C ASN A 100 3.62 4.99 -5.36
N SER A 101 3.09 5.70 -6.36
CA SER A 101 2.81 7.13 -6.23
C SER A 101 1.65 7.34 -5.25
N LEU A 102 0.59 6.54 -5.40
CA LEU A 102 -0.56 6.57 -4.49
C LEU A 102 -0.15 6.25 -3.06
N VAL A 103 0.58 5.16 -2.84
CA VAL A 103 0.93 4.75 -1.47
C VAL A 103 1.87 5.76 -0.80
N ASN A 104 2.84 6.33 -1.53
CA ASN A 104 3.67 7.41 -0.98
C ASN A 104 2.83 8.64 -0.64
N PHE A 105 1.87 9.02 -1.49
CA PHE A 105 0.93 10.09 -1.19
C PHE A 105 0.13 9.81 0.08
N LEU A 106 -0.33 8.57 0.31
CA LEU A 106 -1.02 8.18 1.53
C LEU A 106 -0.12 8.31 2.77
N PHE A 107 1.18 7.97 2.67
CA PHE A 107 2.12 8.18 3.76
C PHE A 107 2.27 9.66 4.15
N GLU A 108 2.31 10.58 3.17
CA GLU A 108 2.30 12.02 3.45
C GLU A 108 1.02 12.49 4.16
N HIS A 109 -0.06 11.71 4.07
CA HIS A 109 -1.35 11.99 4.69
C HIS A 109 -1.59 11.17 5.98
N GLY A 110 -0.54 10.60 6.56
CA GLY A 110 -0.56 9.98 7.88
C GLY A 110 -0.89 8.49 7.91
N TYR A 111 -1.15 7.87 6.75
CA TYR A 111 -1.27 6.41 6.66
C TYR A 111 0.09 5.74 6.84
N ILE A 112 0.08 4.48 7.27
CA ILE A 112 1.27 3.70 7.59
C ILE A 112 1.26 2.33 6.93
N LEU A 113 2.42 1.69 6.89
CA LEU A 113 2.53 0.27 6.56
C LEU A 113 1.74 -0.58 7.57
N GLY A 114 1.12 -1.65 7.07
CA GLY A 114 0.24 -2.51 7.86
C GLY A 114 -1.20 -1.98 7.89
N HIS A 115 -1.91 -2.28 8.97
CA HIS A 115 -3.32 -1.90 9.15
C HIS A 115 -3.47 -0.42 9.46
N ASN A 116 -4.49 0.19 8.86
CA ASN A 116 -4.96 1.56 9.12
C ASN A 116 -6.46 1.57 9.37
#